data_AF-A0A455SKF3-F1
#
_entry.id   AF-A0A455SKF3-F1
#
_cell.length_a   1.000
_cell.length_b   1.000
_cell.length_c   1.000
_cell.angle_alpha   90.00
_cell.angle_beta   90.00
_cell.angle_gamma   90.00
#
_symmetry.space_group_name_H-M   'P 1'
#
loop_
_entity.id
_entity.type
_entity.pdbx_description
1 polymer ?
#
loop_
_entity_poly.entity_id
_entity_poly.type
_entity_poly.pdbx_seq_one_letter_code
_entity_poly.pdbx_strand_id
1 'polypeptide(L)'
;MQEQTIHHAREVPSPHALRSTAGIDAAREPVLELDQIQGNVIPGFSKSHETLLFLRIVDVSYCKRWLKEITPLIATAEEVLSFNRLYKALRTRRGYATVQATWVNIAFSYGALQRLTAGTPAELRDGNDFLDPAFREGMASRADVLGDPLIPDAEGNPARWLIGGPGNEAEILLIIQSDSAEALRETVISIKSRLAGVTVMLTQYGANLPQELAGHEHFKFLDGVSQPGVRGRASAHPDDVITPRQDPRDPNHGKPGQQLIWPGEFVFGYPYQDPAKPVNEPSDSASSTTTANPRNEREQLPVHRGAISEAGPSWGRNGSFLVFRRLRQDVGRFHAFLNEQARQQGISPALMGAKVVGRWLSGAPLSRSANEDAPDLANNECANNDFRFFHADPVLTGGAQPPDTLSPRCGGCAAPGTFEPAPADRQGGLCPFISHIRKGYPRDSLTKAGHDLCPNCSDEEKSAVSERDTQRRRILRRGLPYGPVSPSTLEHPLRDLHDEPVNLARPADRGLLFVCYQTSIIGQFEFLTHFWFNNPDFPEKGEGLDLVIGQHNGPNGERLRQARVPLKGGVVSLVTAQEWVIPTGGGYFFAPSLDALKLLFAGS
;
A
#
# COMPACT_ATOMS: atom_id res chain seq x y z
N MET A 1 -23.50 -27.08 38.85
CA MET A 1 -22.08 -26.71 38.71
C MET A 1 -21.35 -27.89 38.12
N GLN A 2 -21.06 -27.85 36.82
CA GLN A 2 -20.10 -28.73 36.17
C GLN A 2 -18.96 -27.83 35.73
N GLU A 3 -17.78 -28.00 36.34
CA GLU A 3 -16.55 -27.35 35.94
C GLU A 3 -16.21 -27.77 34.51
N GLN A 4 -16.18 -26.82 33.58
CA GLN A 4 -15.55 -27.04 32.28
C GLN A 4 -14.04 -27.13 32.51
N THR A 5 -13.51 -28.34 32.38
CA THR A 5 -12.07 -28.59 32.35
C THR A 5 -11.48 -27.87 31.13
N ILE A 6 -10.76 -26.77 31.37
CA ILE A 6 -9.95 -26.11 30.35
C ILE A 6 -8.80 -27.06 30.01
N HIS A 7 -8.92 -27.79 28.91
CA HIS A 7 -7.78 -28.50 28.34
C HIS A 7 -6.79 -27.47 27.82
N HIS A 8 -5.77 -27.14 28.62
CA HIS A 8 -4.58 -26.49 28.12
C HIS A 8 -3.97 -27.40 27.04
N ALA A 9 -4.07 -27.01 25.77
CA ALA A 9 -3.23 -27.59 24.75
C ALA A 9 -1.78 -27.45 25.24
N ARG A 10 -1.05 -28.57 25.32
CA ARG A 10 0.40 -28.53 25.62
C ARG A 10 1.03 -27.52 24.67
N GLU A 11 1.76 -26.54 25.20
CA GLU A 11 2.50 -25.57 24.40
C GLU A 11 3.32 -26.32 23.34
N VAL A 12 2.91 -26.15 22.09
CA VAL A 12 3.72 -26.57 20.95
C VAL A 12 4.71 -25.42 20.74
N PRO A 13 6.02 -25.68 20.58
CA PRO A 13 6.99 -24.65 20.28
C PRO A 13 6.50 -23.78 19.11
N SER A 14 6.66 -22.46 19.22
CA SER A 14 6.35 -21.53 18.13
C SER A 14 6.93 -22.06 16.82
N PRO A 15 6.19 -21.98 15.69
CA PRO A 15 6.72 -22.41 14.40
C PRO A 15 8.07 -21.75 14.18
N HIS A 16 9.10 -22.54 13.88
CA HIS A 16 10.42 -22.00 13.59
C HIS A 16 10.30 -20.90 12.52
N ALA A 17 11.10 -19.84 12.65
CA ALA A 17 11.26 -18.84 11.60
C ALA A 17 11.41 -19.57 10.25
N LEU A 18 10.63 -19.15 9.24
CA LEU A 18 10.89 -19.57 7.87
C LEU A 18 12.24 -18.93 7.49
N ARG A 19 13.33 -19.67 7.76
CA ARG A 19 14.68 -19.18 7.56
C ARG A 19 14.86 -18.84 6.09
N SER A 20 15.35 -17.63 5.82
CA SER A 20 15.95 -17.33 4.54
C SER A 20 17.17 -18.24 4.39
N THR A 21 17.13 -19.21 3.48
CA THR A 21 18.26 -20.13 3.22
C THR A 21 19.39 -19.45 2.43
N ALA A 22 19.29 -18.15 2.17
CA ALA A 22 20.27 -17.42 1.35
C ALA A 22 21.55 -17.02 2.09
N GLY A 23 21.67 -17.25 3.41
CA GLY A 23 22.87 -16.85 4.16
C GLY A 23 23.19 -15.35 4.04
N ILE A 24 22.17 -14.52 3.82
CA ILE A 24 22.32 -13.07 3.70
C ILE A 24 22.29 -12.49 5.10
N ASP A 25 23.46 -12.02 5.57
CA ASP A 25 23.60 -11.38 6.85
C ASP A 25 22.84 -10.03 6.89
N ALA A 26 21.62 -10.05 7.43
CA ALA A 26 20.84 -8.85 7.70
C ALA A 26 21.10 -8.28 9.11
N ALA A 27 22.21 -8.64 9.79
CA ALA A 27 22.50 -8.18 11.15
C ALA A 27 22.50 -6.65 11.30
N ARG A 28 22.83 -5.93 10.22
CA ARG A 28 22.83 -4.45 10.19
C ARG A 28 21.45 -3.82 10.03
N GLU A 29 20.41 -4.61 9.75
CA GLU A 29 19.02 -4.16 9.76
C GLU A 29 18.43 -4.21 11.18
N PRO A 30 17.52 -3.28 11.54
CA PRO A 30 16.94 -3.23 12.86
C PRO A 30 16.09 -4.48 13.14
N VAL A 31 16.09 -4.90 14.40
CA VAL A 31 15.04 -5.78 14.91
C VAL A 31 13.82 -4.91 15.19
N LEU A 32 12.67 -5.29 14.65
CA LEU A 32 11.41 -4.57 14.88
C LEU A 32 10.70 -5.16 16.09
N GLU A 33 10.11 -4.29 16.90
CA GLU A 33 9.27 -4.64 18.06
C GLU A 33 7.88 -5.07 17.55
N LEU A 34 7.80 -6.25 16.94
CA LEU A 34 6.61 -6.72 16.22
C LEU A 34 5.40 -6.98 17.13
N ASP A 35 5.63 -7.21 18.42
CA ASP A 35 4.59 -7.29 19.46
C ASP A 35 3.97 -5.91 19.75
N GLN A 36 4.68 -4.82 19.44
CA GLN A 36 4.22 -3.45 19.62
C GLN A 36 3.57 -2.83 18.39
N ILE A 37 3.83 -3.36 17.20
CA ILE A 37 3.32 -2.82 15.94
C ILE A 37 2.00 -3.52 15.60
N GLN A 38 0.95 -2.77 15.23
CA GLN A 38 -0.30 -3.40 14.79
C GLN A 38 -0.13 -4.09 13.44
N GLY A 39 -0.64 -5.31 13.30
CA GLY A 39 -0.32 -6.21 12.19
C GLY A 39 -0.87 -5.81 10.81
N ASN A 40 -1.81 -4.85 10.75
CA ASN A 40 -2.28 -4.34 9.45
C ASN A 40 -1.27 -3.36 8.80
N VAL A 41 -0.41 -2.73 9.62
CA VAL A 41 0.69 -1.88 9.16
C VAL A 41 1.70 -2.75 8.42
N ILE A 42 2.35 -3.65 9.16
CA ILE A 42 3.26 -4.68 8.64
C ILE A 42 2.99 -6.01 9.35
N PRO A 43 3.01 -7.15 8.65
CA PRO A 43 3.11 -7.29 7.19
C PRO A 43 1.80 -7.00 6.44
N GLY A 44 0.67 -6.78 7.15
CA GLY A 44 -0.66 -6.66 6.58
C GLY A 44 -1.50 -7.92 6.81
N PHE A 45 -2.82 -7.74 7.01
CA PHE A 45 -3.75 -8.82 7.34
C PHE A 45 -4.03 -9.79 6.18
N SER A 46 -4.06 -9.30 4.94
CA SER A 46 -4.26 -10.10 3.71
C SER A 46 -5.48 -11.04 3.76
N LYS A 47 -6.65 -10.48 4.08
CA LYS A 47 -7.91 -11.21 4.24
C LYS A 47 -8.91 -10.89 3.14
N SER A 48 -9.92 -11.74 2.99
CA SER A 48 -10.89 -11.66 1.89
C SER A 48 -12.14 -10.86 2.21
N HIS A 49 -12.41 -10.62 3.49
CA HIS A 49 -13.57 -9.87 3.96
C HIS A 49 -13.15 -8.81 4.97
N GLU A 50 -13.81 -7.65 4.92
CA GLU A 50 -13.53 -6.52 5.79
C GLU A 50 -14.84 -5.86 6.28
N THR A 51 -14.81 -5.39 7.52
CA THR A 51 -15.76 -4.41 8.03
C THR A 51 -14.99 -3.27 8.69
N LEU A 52 -15.26 -2.05 8.21
CA LEU A 52 -14.78 -0.81 8.80
C LEU A 52 -15.87 -0.22 9.69
N LEU A 53 -15.53 0.07 10.95
CA LEU A 53 -16.40 0.82 11.85
C LEU A 53 -15.80 2.19 12.10
N PHE A 54 -16.52 3.22 11.64
CA PHE A 54 -16.18 4.63 11.91
C PHE A 54 -16.93 5.05 13.16
N LEU A 55 -16.22 5.50 14.17
CA LEU A 55 -16.78 5.79 15.49
C LEU A 55 -16.56 7.26 15.88
N ARG A 56 -17.49 7.76 16.70
CA ARG A 56 -17.40 9.06 17.38
C ARG A 56 -17.36 8.84 18.89
N ILE A 57 -16.51 9.57 19.60
CA ILE A 57 -16.41 9.58 21.06
C ILE A 57 -17.50 10.49 21.62
N VAL A 58 -18.47 9.89 22.30
CA VAL A 58 -19.56 10.59 23.00
C VAL A 58 -19.26 10.78 24.49
N ASP A 59 -18.46 9.89 25.08
CA ASP A 59 -17.99 10.01 26.47
C ASP A 59 -16.56 9.46 26.59
N VAL A 60 -15.62 10.32 27.00
CA VAL A 60 -14.20 9.99 27.06
C VAL A 60 -13.91 8.92 28.12
N SER A 61 -14.57 8.97 29.28
CA SER A 61 -14.32 8.04 30.39
C SER A 61 -14.78 6.63 30.06
N TYR A 62 -15.99 6.48 29.50
CA TYR A 62 -16.46 5.18 29.03
C TYR A 62 -15.67 4.70 27.81
N CYS A 63 -15.25 5.60 26.91
CA CYS A 63 -14.40 5.26 25.77
C CYS A 63 -13.05 4.69 26.23
N LYS A 64 -12.39 5.30 27.22
CA LYS A 64 -11.14 4.77 27.79
C LYS A 64 -11.32 3.35 28.35
N ARG A 65 -12.39 3.10 29.11
CA ARG A 65 -12.70 1.75 29.61
C ARG A 65 -12.88 0.74 28.47
N TRP A 66 -13.63 1.12 27.44
CA TRP A 66 -13.81 0.28 26.26
C TRP A 66 -12.50 0.05 25.49
N LEU A 67 -11.63 1.06 25.37
CA LEU A 67 -10.31 0.92 24.76
C LEU A 67 -9.45 -0.10 25.50
N LYS A 68 -9.50 -0.13 26.83
CA LYS A 68 -8.84 -1.15 27.64
C LYS A 68 -9.35 -2.56 27.33
N GLU A 69 -10.65 -2.71 27.10
CA GLU A 69 -11.28 -4.00 26.75
C GLU A 69 -11.01 -4.46 25.31
N ILE A 70 -10.93 -3.54 24.35
CA ILE A 70 -10.68 -3.88 22.94
C ILE A 70 -9.19 -4.12 22.65
N THR A 71 -8.28 -3.52 23.43
CA THR A 71 -6.83 -3.59 23.18
C THR A 71 -6.29 -5.01 23.06
N PRO A 72 -6.69 -6.00 23.89
CA PRO A 72 -6.28 -7.40 23.73
C PRO A 72 -6.74 -8.08 22.43
N LEU A 73 -7.70 -7.49 21.69
CA LEU A 73 -8.15 -8.01 20.40
C LEU A 73 -7.37 -7.43 19.21
N ILE A 74 -6.54 -6.41 19.44
CA ILE A 74 -5.76 -5.75 18.40
C ILE A 74 -4.61 -6.66 17.99
N ALA A 75 -4.61 -7.08 16.73
CA ALA A 75 -3.63 -8.03 16.22
C ALA A 75 -2.24 -7.38 16.08
N THR A 76 -1.21 -8.06 16.57
CA THR A 76 0.18 -7.59 16.46
C THR A 76 0.82 -8.02 15.14
N ALA A 77 1.91 -7.34 14.75
CA ALA A 77 2.69 -7.70 13.58
C ALA A 77 3.34 -9.08 13.75
N GLU A 78 3.67 -9.48 14.98
CA GLU A 78 4.23 -10.79 15.29
C GLU A 78 3.22 -11.91 15.00
N GLU A 79 1.98 -11.78 15.47
CA GLU A 79 0.89 -12.74 15.24
C GLU A 79 0.61 -12.89 13.73
N VAL A 80 0.46 -11.75 13.04
CA VAL A 80 0.13 -11.72 11.62
C VAL A 80 1.29 -12.26 10.78
N LEU A 81 2.54 -11.93 11.09
CA LEU A 81 3.70 -12.47 10.39
C LEU A 81 3.80 -14.00 10.57
N SER A 82 3.63 -14.49 11.79
CA SER A 82 3.64 -15.92 12.10
C SER A 82 2.52 -16.67 11.36
N PHE A 83 1.31 -16.13 11.37
CA PHE A 83 0.18 -16.67 10.61
C PHE A 83 0.47 -16.70 9.11
N ASN A 84 0.97 -15.60 8.54
CA ASN A 84 1.26 -15.50 7.10
C ASN A 84 2.34 -16.49 6.67
N ARG A 85 3.36 -16.71 7.50
CA ARG A 85 4.40 -17.73 7.29
C ARG A 85 3.79 -19.14 7.27
N LEU A 86 2.96 -19.48 8.26
CA LEU A 86 2.28 -20.78 8.31
C LEU A 86 1.32 -20.98 7.13
N TYR A 87 0.50 -19.98 6.81
CA TYR A 87 -0.45 -20.01 5.69
C TYR A 87 0.28 -20.30 4.37
N LYS A 88 1.38 -19.58 4.09
CA LYS A 88 2.19 -19.79 2.89
C LYS A 88 2.80 -21.19 2.87
N ALA A 89 3.39 -21.65 3.98
CA ALA A 89 3.96 -22.99 4.06
C ALA A 89 2.92 -24.11 3.78
N LEU A 90 1.69 -23.97 4.31
CA LEU A 90 0.61 -24.91 4.03
C LEU A 90 0.16 -24.87 2.57
N ARG A 91 -0.03 -23.67 2.02
CA ARG A 91 -0.42 -23.48 0.61
C ARG A 91 0.62 -24.07 -0.33
N THR A 92 1.91 -23.84 -0.10
CA THR A 92 2.98 -24.41 -0.93
C THR A 92 2.97 -25.94 -0.86
N ARG A 93 2.85 -26.50 0.34
CA ARG A 93 2.91 -27.96 0.54
C ARG A 93 1.68 -28.69 -0.01
N ARG A 94 0.48 -28.10 0.10
CA ARG A 94 -0.80 -28.78 -0.17
C ARG A 94 -1.54 -28.26 -1.41
N GLY A 95 -1.16 -27.10 -1.96
CA GLY A 95 -1.92 -26.38 -2.99
C GLY A 95 -3.06 -25.51 -2.44
N TYR A 96 -3.44 -25.68 -1.18
CA TYR A 96 -4.47 -24.91 -0.47
C TYR A 96 -4.07 -24.68 0.99
N ALA A 97 -4.64 -23.66 1.63
CA ALA A 97 -4.45 -23.38 3.05
C ALA A 97 -5.74 -23.65 3.83
N THR A 98 -5.62 -24.20 5.04
CA THR A 98 -6.76 -24.56 5.91
C THR A 98 -6.83 -23.73 7.18
N VAL A 99 -5.86 -22.84 7.42
CA VAL A 99 -5.86 -21.96 8.58
C VAL A 99 -6.58 -20.66 8.24
N GLN A 100 -7.42 -20.20 9.16
CA GLN A 100 -8.19 -18.96 9.04
C GLN A 100 -7.92 -18.08 10.26
N ALA A 101 -8.04 -16.77 10.10
CA ALA A 101 -7.97 -15.82 11.20
C ALA A 101 -8.90 -14.63 10.97
N THR A 102 -9.34 -14.03 12.08
CA THR A 102 -9.98 -12.72 12.12
C THR A 102 -9.07 -11.77 12.89
N TRP A 103 -8.73 -10.64 12.27
CA TRP A 103 -7.83 -9.65 12.83
C TRP A 103 -8.52 -8.32 13.05
N VAL A 104 -8.08 -7.57 14.08
CA VAL A 104 -8.58 -6.22 14.40
C VAL A 104 -7.42 -5.24 14.44
N ASN A 105 -7.60 -4.08 13.81
CA ASN A 105 -6.69 -2.93 13.86
C ASN A 105 -7.50 -1.69 14.27
N ILE A 106 -6.86 -0.75 14.98
CA ILE A 106 -7.48 0.48 15.45
C ILE A 106 -6.61 1.70 15.14
N ALA A 107 -7.23 2.79 14.68
CA ALA A 107 -6.56 4.06 14.42
C ALA A 107 -7.42 5.24 14.86
N PHE A 108 -6.78 6.37 15.15
CA PHE A 108 -7.40 7.55 15.77
C PHE A 108 -7.13 8.81 14.97
N SER A 109 -8.12 9.69 14.82
CA SER A 109 -7.88 11.02 14.29
C SER A 109 -7.08 11.86 15.28
N TYR A 110 -6.48 12.95 14.80
CA TYR A 110 -5.73 13.87 15.67
C TYR A 110 -6.60 14.42 16.82
N GLY A 111 -7.82 14.88 16.53
CA GLY A 111 -8.76 15.37 17.54
C GLY A 111 -9.13 14.32 18.58
N ALA A 112 -9.26 13.05 18.18
CA ALA A 112 -9.51 11.94 19.11
C ALA A 112 -8.33 11.74 20.08
N LEU A 113 -7.09 11.77 19.57
CA LEU A 113 -5.89 11.66 20.41
C LEU A 113 -5.77 12.83 21.38
N GLN A 114 -6.08 14.05 20.96
CA GLN A 114 -6.11 15.22 21.86
C GLN A 114 -7.10 15.01 23.01
N ARG A 115 -8.33 14.56 22.72
CA ARG A 115 -9.38 14.30 23.72
C ARG A 115 -9.00 13.16 24.67
N LEU A 116 -8.48 12.06 24.16
CA LEU A 116 -8.12 10.88 24.97
C LEU A 116 -6.89 11.15 25.85
N THR A 117 -5.93 11.92 25.35
CA THR A 117 -4.70 12.21 26.10
C THR A 117 -4.85 13.35 27.10
N ALA A 118 -5.86 14.23 26.98
CA ALA A 118 -6.05 15.43 27.81
C ALA A 118 -5.92 15.21 29.33
N GLY A 119 -6.43 14.09 29.86
CA GLY A 119 -6.36 13.74 31.29
C GLY A 119 -5.29 12.72 31.68
N THR A 120 -4.35 12.41 30.78
CA THR A 120 -3.28 11.44 31.03
C THR A 120 -2.15 12.12 31.83
N PRO A 121 -1.56 11.47 32.85
CA PRO A 121 -0.46 12.03 33.64
C PRO A 121 0.64 12.65 32.77
N ALA A 122 1.15 13.82 33.17
CA ALA A 122 2.16 14.54 32.40
C ALA A 122 3.44 13.73 32.18
N GLU A 123 3.82 12.85 33.12
CA GLU A 123 4.95 11.94 32.96
C GLU A 123 4.79 10.90 31.82
N LEU A 124 3.54 10.62 31.42
CA LEU A 124 3.21 9.74 30.30
C LEU A 124 3.02 10.52 28.99
N ARG A 125 3.11 11.86 29.02
CA ARG A 125 3.01 12.75 27.87
C ARG A 125 4.27 13.61 27.82
N ASP A 126 5.11 13.44 26.80
CA ASP A 126 6.30 14.30 26.66
C ASP A 126 5.98 15.74 26.22
N GLY A 127 4.70 16.09 26.03
CA GLY A 127 4.23 17.42 25.67
C GLY A 127 4.42 17.78 24.20
N ASN A 128 5.00 16.89 23.40
CA ASN A 128 5.20 17.11 21.98
C ASN A 128 3.91 16.88 21.18
N ASP A 129 3.77 17.62 20.09
CA ASP A 129 2.68 17.47 19.13
C ASP A 129 3.13 16.66 17.90
N PHE A 130 2.18 16.13 17.13
CA PHE A 130 2.53 15.43 15.88
C PHE A 130 3.15 16.39 14.86
N LEU A 131 4.23 15.96 14.22
CA LEU A 131 4.98 16.81 13.29
C LEU A 131 4.27 17.01 11.95
N ASP A 132 3.50 16.03 11.49
CA ASP A 132 2.81 16.08 10.19
C ASP A 132 1.59 17.02 10.25
N PRO A 133 1.59 18.14 9.49
CA PRO A 133 0.50 19.10 9.51
C PRO A 133 -0.79 18.53 8.89
N ALA A 134 -0.71 17.69 7.86
CA ALA A 134 -1.89 17.10 7.24
C ALA A 134 -2.66 16.22 8.23
N PHE A 135 -1.94 15.42 9.03
CA PHE A 135 -2.57 14.63 10.10
C PHE A 135 -3.33 15.52 11.11
N ARG A 136 -2.75 16.65 11.51
CA ARG A 136 -3.36 17.60 12.46
C ARG A 136 -4.57 18.32 11.89
N GLU A 137 -4.50 18.71 10.62
CA GLU A 137 -5.58 19.42 9.90
C GLU A 137 -6.76 18.52 9.54
N GLY A 138 -6.50 17.23 9.27
CA GLY A 138 -7.49 16.26 8.81
C GLY A 138 -7.78 16.39 7.31
N MET A 139 -8.20 15.28 6.69
CA MET A 139 -8.25 15.15 5.23
C MET A 139 -9.22 16.12 4.54
N ALA A 140 -10.41 16.39 5.11
CA ALA A 140 -11.37 17.28 4.46
C ALA A 140 -10.81 18.70 4.25
N SER A 141 -10.00 19.19 5.21
CA SER A 141 -9.28 20.48 5.12
C SER A 141 -8.20 20.48 4.03
N ARG A 142 -7.79 19.30 3.55
CA ARG A 142 -6.73 19.07 2.56
C ARG A 142 -7.28 18.74 1.17
N ALA A 143 -8.59 18.88 0.95
CA ALA A 143 -9.27 18.53 -0.29
C ALA A 143 -8.66 19.21 -1.53
N ASP A 144 -8.28 20.49 -1.43
CA ASP A 144 -7.64 21.23 -2.51
C ASP A 144 -6.27 20.62 -2.90
N VAL A 145 -5.45 20.25 -1.90
CA VAL A 145 -4.17 19.57 -2.12
C VAL A 145 -4.36 18.23 -2.83
N LEU A 146 -5.40 17.47 -2.45
CA LEU A 146 -5.75 16.19 -3.07
C LEU A 146 -6.38 16.33 -4.46
N GLY A 147 -6.79 17.54 -4.85
CA GLY A 147 -7.51 17.80 -6.10
C GLY A 147 -8.97 17.37 -6.06
N ASP A 148 -9.53 17.13 -4.87
CA ASP A 148 -10.93 16.78 -4.70
C ASP A 148 -11.83 17.93 -5.21
N PRO A 149 -13.02 17.64 -5.75
CA PRO A 149 -13.91 18.67 -6.28
C PRO A 149 -14.26 19.73 -5.23
N LEU A 150 -14.03 21.00 -5.54
CA LEU A 150 -14.23 22.12 -4.59
C LEU A 150 -15.57 22.83 -4.71
N ILE A 151 -16.30 22.62 -5.82
CA ILE A 151 -17.66 23.13 -5.97
C ILE A 151 -18.56 22.39 -4.96
N PRO A 152 -19.29 23.09 -4.06
CA PRO A 152 -20.03 22.45 -2.96
C PRO A 152 -21.00 21.35 -3.38
N ASP A 153 -21.69 21.53 -4.50
CA ASP A 153 -22.66 20.57 -5.02
C ASP A 153 -22.03 19.51 -5.94
N ALA A 154 -20.75 19.62 -6.28
CA ALA A 154 -20.09 18.64 -7.13
C ALA A 154 -20.00 17.29 -6.43
N GLU A 155 -20.24 16.24 -7.21
CA GLU A 155 -19.95 14.91 -6.73
C GLU A 155 -18.44 14.77 -6.44
N GLY A 156 -18.08 14.15 -5.33
CA GLY A 156 -16.68 14.11 -4.89
C GLY A 156 -16.33 15.16 -3.84
N ASN A 157 -17.13 16.22 -3.69
CA ASN A 157 -16.85 17.29 -2.74
C ASN A 157 -16.91 16.78 -1.28
N PRO A 158 -15.99 17.20 -0.39
CA PRO A 158 -16.00 16.82 1.02
C PRO A 158 -17.31 17.08 1.78
N ALA A 159 -18.07 18.12 1.42
CA ALA A 159 -19.38 18.40 2.03
C ALA A 159 -20.41 17.31 1.73
N ARG A 160 -20.18 16.49 0.69
CA ARG A 160 -21.05 15.39 0.26
C ARG A 160 -20.51 14.01 0.63
N TRP A 161 -19.38 13.94 1.33
CA TRP A 161 -18.81 12.67 1.76
C TRP A 161 -19.70 11.95 2.77
N LEU A 162 -19.84 10.64 2.60
CA LEU A 162 -20.57 9.76 3.53
C LEU A 162 -19.93 9.72 4.92
N ILE A 163 -18.62 9.89 4.98
CA ILE A 163 -17.84 9.93 6.22
C ILE A 163 -16.58 10.78 6.01
N GLY A 164 -16.17 11.52 7.03
CA GLY A 164 -14.91 12.27 7.01
C GLY A 164 -14.98 13.69 6.47
N GLY A 165 -16.14 14.11 5.96
CA GLY A 165 -16.39 15.49 5.55
C GLY A 165 -16.61 16.43 6.74
N PRO A 166 -16.69 17.74 6.50
CA PRO A 166 -16.88 18.75 7.56
C PRO A 166 -18.07 18.44 8.47
N GLY A 167 -17.84 18.31 9.78
CA GLY A 167 -18.86 17.99 10.80
C GLY A 167 -19.27 16.50 10.86
N ASN A 168 -18.74 15.67 9.97
CA ASN A 168 -18.97 14.23 9.88
C ASN A 168 -17.66 13.43 9.94
N GLU A 169 -16.65 13.97 10.62
CA GLU A 169 -15.36 13.32 10.80
C GLU A 169 -15.46 12.16 11.79
N ALA A 170 -14.82 11.04 11.43
CA ALA A 170 -14.66 9.90 12.33
C ALA A 170 -13.49 10.16 13.28
N GLU A 171 -13.67 9.83 14.55
CA GLU A 171 -12.65 9.98 15.58
C GLU A 171 -11.82 8.70 15.75
N ILE A 172 -12.45 7.53 15.57
CA ILE A 172 -11.80 6.23 15.64
C ILE A 172 -12.21 5.40 14.43
N LEU A 173 -11.24 4.73 13.82
CA LEU A 173 -11.45 3.73 12.78
C LEU A 173 -11.05 2.35 13.32
N LEU A 174 -12.00 1.42 13.36
CA LEU A 174 -11.73 0.00 13.53
C LEU A 174 -11.75 -0.71 12.18
N ILE A 175 -10.71 -1.48 11.91
CA ILE A 175 -10.57 -2.34 10.74
C ILE A 175 -10.63 -3.78 11.22
N ILE A 176 -11.68 -4.51 10.83
CA ILE A 176 -11.86 -5.91 11.19
C ILE A 176 -11.84 -6.71 9.89
N GLN A 177 -10.91 -7.65 9.75
CA GLN A 177 -10.81 -8.46 8.54
C GLN A 177 -10.75 -9.94 8.86
N SER A 178 -11.32 -10.78 7.99
CA SER A 178 -11.34 -12.23 8.17
C SER A 178 -11.25 -12.99 6.84
N ASP A 179 -10.74 -14.22 6.92
CA ASP A 179 -10.84 -15.19 5.84
C ASP A 179 -12.29 -15.71 5.66
N SER A 180 -13.14 -15.60 6.69
CA SER A 180 -14.53 -16.05 6.69
C SER A 180 -15.51 -14.90 6.91
N ALA A 181 -16.47 -14.74 5.99
CA ALA A 181 -17.53 -13.74 6.13
C ALA A 181 -18.42 -13.98 7.37
N GLU A 182 -18.56 -15.24 7.81
CA GLU A 182 -19.31 -15.58 9.02
C GLU A 182 -18.56 -15.16 10.28
N ALA A 183 -17.30 -15.56 10.43
CA ALA A 183 -16.45 -15.20 11.57
C ALA A 183 -16.27 -13.68 11.69
N LEU A 184 -16.20 -12.97 10.55
CA LEU A 184 -16.21 -11.51 10.51
C LEU A 184 -17.50 -10.95 11.12
N ARG A 185 -18.67 -11.42 10.69
CA ARG A 185 -19.96 -10.94 11.20
C ARG A 185 -20.09 -11.17 12.71
N GLU A 186 -19.73 -12.35 13.19
CA GLU A 186 -19.77 -12.69 14.61
C GLU A 186 -18.86 -11.78 15.44
N THR A 187 -17.64 -11.54 14.97
CA THR A 187 -16.68 -10.66 15.63
C THR A 187 -17.17 -9.21 15.64
N VAL A 188 -17.73 -8.72 14.53
CA VAL A 188 -18.33 -7.38 14.45
C VAL A 188 -19.51 -7.24 15.41
N ILE A 189 -20.40 -8.22 15.50
CA ILE A 189 -21.53 -8.22 16.46
C ILE A 189 -20.99 -8.18 17.90
N SER A 190 -20.01 -9.03 18.20
CA SER A 190 -19.38 -9.09 19.52
C SER A 190 -18.73 -7.76 19.92
N ILE A 191 -17.99 -7.11 19.01
CA ILE A 191 -17.38 -5.80 19.25
C ILE A 191 -18.46 -4.72 19.42
N LYS A 192 -19.47 -4.68 18.55
CA LYS A 192 -20.57 -3.69 18.62
C LYS A 192 -21.36 -3.79 19.93
N SER A 193 -21.57 -5.00 20.45
CA SER A 193 -22.29 -5.22 21.71
C SER A 193 -21.57 -4.69 22.95
N ARG A 194 -20.25 -4.43 22.85
CA ARG A 194 -19.39 -3.98 23.95
C ARG A 194 -18.93 -2.53 23.82
N LEU A 195 -19.38 -1.79 22.81
CA LEU A 195 -19.03 -0.38 22.64
C LEU A 195 -19.51 0.43 23.85
N ALA A 196 -18.60 1.21 24.45
CA ALA A 196 -18.94 2.14 25.52
C ALA A 196 -18.25 3.49 25.29
N GLY A 197 -18.98 4.60 25.51
CA GLY A 197 -18.48 5.96 25.30
C GLY A 197 -18.21 6.34 23.84
N VAL A 198 -18.57 5.47 22.90
CA VAL A 198 -18.48 5.69 21.45
C VAL A 198 -19.79 5.31 20.77
N THR A 199 -20.07 5.92 19.61
CA THR A 199 -21.19 5.56 18.73
C THR A 199 -20.69 5.25 17.33
N VAL A 200 -21.36 4.33 16.63
CA VAL A 200 -21.04 4.00 15.24
C VAL A 200 -21.65 5.05 14.32
N MET A 201 -20.80 5.77 13.58
CA MET A 201 -21.21 6.73 12.56
C MET A 201 -21.53 6.03 11.23
N LEU A 202 -20.64 5.13 10.81
CA LEU A 202 -20.78 4.36 9.58
C LEU A 202 -20.22 2.95 9.78
N THR A 203 -20.93 1.96 9.25
CA THR A 203 -20.40 0.61 9.03
C THR A 203 -20.22 0.41 7.54
N GLN A 204 -18.98 0.25 7.09
CA GLN A 204 -18.65 0.04 5.69
C GLN A 204 -18.13 -1.39 5.50
N TYR A 205 -18.70 -2.10 4.52
CA TYR A 205 -18.33 -3.48 4.21
C TYR A 205 -17.42 -3.51 2.99
N GLY A 206 -16.40 -4.35 3.02
CA GLY A 206 -15.50 -4.63 1.92
C GLY A 206 -15.32 -6.13 1.74
N ALA A 207 -15.03 -6.56 0.52
CA ALA A 207 -14.65 -7.93 0.22
C ALA A 207 -13.84 -7.98 -1.08
N ASN A 208 -13.00 -9.00 -1.21
CA ASN A 208 -12.51 -9.40 -2.51
C ASN A 208 -13.69 -9.63 -3.47
N LEU A 209 -13.48 -9.32 -4.74
CA LEU A 209 -14.43 -9.67 -5.78
C LEU A 209 -14.60 -11.21 -5.87
N PRO A 210 -15.68 -11.70 -6.53
CA PRO A 210 -15.89 -13.12 -6.79
C PRO A 210 -14.66 -13.82 -7.36
N GLN A 211 -14.61 -15.14 -7.22
CA GLN A 211 -13.41 -15.94 -7.46
C GLN A 211 -12.78 -15.72 -8.84
N GLU A 212 -13.59 -15.46 -9.87
CA GLU A 212 -13.15 -15.21 -11.25
C GLU A 212 -12.37 -13.90 -11.39
N LEU A 213 -12.55 -12.98 -10.44
CA LEU A 213 -11.91 -11.67 -10.33
C LEU A 213 -11.10 -11.55 -9.03
N ALA A 214 -10.68 -12.68 -8.43
CA ALA A 214 -9.88 -12.66 -7.21
C ALA A 214 -8.63 -11.79 -7.39
N GLY A 215 -8.39 -10.86 -6.46
CA GLY A 215 -7.29 -9.90 -6.52
C GLY A 215 -7.50 -8.71 -7.49
N HIS A 216 -8.58 -8.68 -8.26
CA HIS A 216 -8.88 -7.58 -9.15
C HIS A 216 -9.71 -6.49 -8.44
N GLU A 217 -9.61 -5.25 -8.95
CA GLU A 217 -10.50 -4.15 -8.58
C GLU A 217 -11.69 -4.02 -9.57
N HIS A 218 -12.59 -3.05 -9.36
CA HIS A 218 -13.85 -2.99 -10.11
C HIS A 218 -13.72 -2.64 -11.60
N PHE A 219 -12.65 -1.97 -12.03
CA PHE A 219 -12.30 -1.81 -13.44
C PHE A 219 -11.68 -3.09 -14.05
N LYS A 220 -11.60 -4.17 -13.28
CA LYS A 220 -11.14 -5.51 -13.67
C LYS A 220 -9.64 -5.62 -13.94
N PHE A 221 -8.83 -4.72 -13.38
CA PHE A 221 -7.37 -4.86 -13.37
C PHE A 221 -6.92 -5.59 -12.11
N LEU A 222 -5.95 -6.50 -12.24
CA LEU A 222 -5.32 -7.14 -11.08
C LEU A 222 -4.61 -6.08 -10.23
N ASP A 223 -5.01 -5.95 -8.96
CA ASP A 223 -4.38 -5.06 -7.98
C ASP A 223 -3.50 -5.85 -6.99
N GLY A 224 -2.77 -5.15 -6.12
CA GLY A 224 -1.94 -5.73 -5.08
C GLY A 224 -0.62 -6.34 -5.55
N VAL A 225 -0.30 -6.26 -6.85
CA VAL A 225 0.91 -6.86 -7.44
C VAL A 225 2.20 -6.24 -6.91
N SER A 226 2.32 -4.90 -6.96
CA SER A 226 3.53 -4.18 -6.54
C SER A 226 3.35 -3.54 -5.17
N GLN A 227 4.02 -4.11 -4.17
CA GLN A 227 4.12 -3.60 -2.80
C GLN A 227 5.60 -3.49 -2.42
N PRO A 228 6.04 -2.44 -1.71
CA PRO A 228 7.42 -2.37 -1.23
C PRO A 228 7.70 -3.54 -0.29
N GLY A 229 8.89 -4.10 -0.38
CA GLY A 229 9.38 -4.97 0.68
C GLY A 229 9.90 -4.12 1.82
N VAL A 230 9.72 -4.57 3.07
CA VAL A 230 10.17 -3.84 4.27
C VAL A 230 11.43 -4.50 4.81
N ARG A 231 12.49 -3.70 4.99
CA ARG A 231 13.72 -4.11 5.69
C ARG A 231 13.47 -4.31 7.18
N GLY A 232 14.28 -5.13 7.81
CA GLY A 232 14.23 -5.42 9.22
C GLY A 232 14.16 -6.91 9.53
N ARG A 233 14.37 -7.21 10.81
CA ARG A 233 14.35 -8.56 11.36
C ARG A 233 13.22 -8.70 12.38
N ALA A 234 12.60 -9.88 12.41
CA ALA A 234 11.59 -10.25 13.38
C ALA A 234 12.20 -10.69 14.72
N SER A 235 13.49 -11.05 14.73
CA SER A 235 14.22 -11.41 15.94
C SER A 235 15.70 -11.03 15.85
N ALA A 236 16.45 -11.28 16.93
CA ALA A 236 17.89 -11.07 16.98
C ALA A 236 18.67 -11.97 16.00
N HIS A 237 18.05 -13.01 15.43
CA HIS A 237 18.69 -13.87 14.44
C HIS A 237 18.85 -13.14 13.10
N PRO A 238 20.04 -13.13 12.46
CA PRO A 238 20.28 -12.37 11.23
C PRO A 238 19.40 -12.82 10.05
N ASP A 239 19.08 -14.11 9.94
CA ASP A 239 18.25 -14.64 8.84
C ASP A 239 16.73 -14.50 9.04
N ASP A 240 16.27 -14.07 10.22
CA ASP A 240 14.85 -13.96 10.53
C ASP A 240 14.30 -12.60 10.07
N VAL A 241 14.28 -12.41 8.76
CA VAL A 241 13.88 -11.15 8.11
C VAL A 241 12.36 -10.99 7.99
N ILE A 242 11.89 -9.74 8.02
CA ILE A 242 10.47 -9.40 7.77
C ILE A 242 10.07 -9.76 6.35
N THR A 243 10.86 -9.33 5.36
CA THR A 243 10.66 -9.65 3.94
C THR A 243 11.71 -10.65 3.48
N PRO A 244 11.34 -11.85 3.00
CA PRO A 244 12.30 -12.82 2.47
C PRO A 244 13.12 -12.26 1.30
N ARG A 245 14.42 -12.58 1.22
CA ARG A 245 15.31 -12.21 0.12
C ARG A 245 15.25 -13.27 -0.97
N GLN A 246 14.48 -13.02 -2.02
CA GLN A 246 14.12 -14.02 -3.04
C GLN A 246 14.64 -13.70 -4.43
N ASP A 247 15.11 -12.47 -4.70
CA ASP A 247 15.83 -12.10 -5.92
C ASP A 247 17.28 -12.61 -5.83
N PRO A 248 17.71 -13.55 -6.70
CA PRO A 248 19.07 -14.07 -6.65
C PRO A 248 20.12 -13.06 -7.12
N ARG A 249 19.72 -11.94 -7.74
CA ARG A 249 20.63 -10.92 -8.27
C ARG A 249 21.01 -9.87 -7.25
N ASP A 250 20.11 -9.58 -6.31
CA ASP A 250 20.26 -8.45 -5.39
C ASP A 250 19.67 -8.76 -4.00
N PRO A 251 20.49 -8.85 -2.93
CA PRO A 251 20.03 -9.05 -1.56
C PRO A 251 19.23 -7.85 -1.00
N ASN A 252 19.20 -6.72 -1.71
CA ASN A 252 18.37 -5.55 -1.43
C ASN A 252 16.94 -5.68 -1.95
N HIS A 253 16.58 -6.80 -2.57
CA HIS A 253 15.25 -7.07 -3.06
C HIS A 253 14.56 -8.21 -2.30
N GLY A 254 13.24 -8.11 -2.21
CA GLY A 254 12.36 -9.22 -1.85
C GLY A 254 12.30 -10.19 -3.03
N LYS A 255 11.22 -10.16 -3.80
CA LYS A 255 11.19 -10.77 -5.15
C LYS A 255 11.86 -9.86 -6.19
N PRO A 256 12.21 -10.37 -7.39
CA PRO A 256 12.62 -9.55 -8.52
C PRO A 256 11.74 -8.31 -8.74
N GLY A 257 12.37 -7.13 -8.75
CA GLY A 257 11.71 -5.82 -8.88
C GLY A 257 10.94 -5.33 -7.64
N GLN A 258 11.01 -6.05 -6.51
CA GLN A 258 10.49 -5.65 -5.21
C GLN A 258 11.62 -5.12 -4.33
N GLN A 259 11.90 -3.82 -4.42
CA GLN A 259 12.93 -3.19 -3.60
C GLN A 259 12.58 -3.22 -2.11
N LEU A 260 13.60 -3.40 -1.27
CA LEU A 260 13.48 -3.35 0.17
C LEU A 260 13.75 -1.93 0.68
N ILE A 261 12.76 -1.41 1.37
CA ILE A 261 12.72 -0.05 1.89
C ILE A 261 12.93 -0.07 3.40
N TRP A 262 13.63 0.93 3.91
CA TRP A 262 13.81 1.10 5.34
C TRP A 262 12.47 1.26 6.07
N PRO A 263 12.25 0.57 7.21
CA PRO A 263 10.95 0.51 7.89
C PRO A 263 10.46 1.87 8.40
N GLY A 264 11.35 2.85 8.59
CA GLY A 264 11.00 4.22 8.99
C GLY A 264 10.16 4.98 7.98
N GLU A 265 10.02 4.50 6.73
CA GLU A 265 9.03 5.03 5.79
C GLU A 265 7.59 4.61 6.14
N PHE A 266 7.41 3.58 6.98
CA PHE A 266 6.10 3.00 7.30
C PHE A 266 5.79 2.92 8.79
N VAL A 267 6.81 2.83 9.65
CA VAL A 267 6.68 2.69 11.10
C VAL A 267 7.63 3.67 11.79
N PHE A 268 7.12 4.49 12.71
CA PHE A 268 7.93 5.43 13.46
C PHE A 268 8.91 4.75 14.41
N GLY A 269 10.05 5.39 14.68
CA GLY A 269 11.09 4.86 15.54
C GLY A 269 12.14 4.01 14.82
N TYR A 270 12.08 3.93 13.50
CA TYR A 270 13.05 3.22 12.68
C TYR A 270 13.68 4.12 11.61
N PRO A 271 14.84 3.75 11.05
CA PRO A 271 15.50 4.53 9.99
C PRO A 271 14.59 4.66 8.76
N TYR A 272 14.55 5.84 8.12
CA TYR A 272 13.90 6.06 6.83
C TYR A 272 14.92 5.97 5.65
N GLN A 273 14.46 6.07 4.41
CA GLN A 273 15.28 6.04 3.20
C GLN A 273 15.97 7.39 2.92
N ASP A 274 17.30 7.42 2.81
CA ASP A 274 18.07 8.62 2.50
C ASP A 274 18.67 8.60 1.08
N PRO A 275 18.09 9.34 0.12
CA PRO A 275 18.52 9.31 -1.27
C PRO A 275 19.86 9.99 -1.53
N ALA A 276 20.35 10.81 -0.59
CA ALA A 276 21.59 11.57 -0.73
C ALA A 276 22.82 10.79 -0.25
N LYS A 277 22.66 9.78 0.62
CA LYS A 277 23.79 8.99 1.11
C LYS A 277 24.36 8.09 0.02
N PRO A 278 25.69 7.96 -0.11
CA PRO A 278 26.30 7.03 -1.07
C PRO A 278 26.11 5.57 -0.64
N VAL A 279 26.27 4.64 -1.60
CA VAL A 279 26.05 3.20 -1.40
C VAL A 279 27.04 2.57 -0.41
N ASN A 280 28.21 3.20 -0.23
CA ASN A 280 29.39 2.61 0.42
C ASN A 280 29.85 3.37 1.68
N GLU A 281 28.95 3.97 2.47
CA GLU A 281 29.37 4.49 3.78
C GLU A 281 29.61 3.36 4.78
N PRO A 282 30.80 3.27 5.42
CA PRO A 282 30.97 2.46 6.62
C PRO A 282 30.04 3.02 7.70
N SER A 283 29.17 2.18 8.28
CA SER A 283 28.38 2.58 9.43
C SER A 283 29.29 3.16 10.54
N ASP A 284 28.88 4.23 11.21
CA ASP A 284 29.60 5.00 12.24
C ASP A 284 30.05 4.25 13.51
N SER A 285 30.49 3.00 13.41
CA SER A 285 31.06 2.23 14.53
C SER A 285 31.99 1.11 14.04
N ALA A 286 33.07 1.44 13.33
CA ALA A 286 34.21 0.53 13.22
C ALA A 286 35.52 1.30 12.94
N SER A 287 36.22 1.66 14.00
CA SER A 287 37.68 1.74 13.93
C SER A 287 38.20 0.33 13.70
N SER A 288 38.59 -0.01 12.46
CA SER A 288 39.39 -1.19 12.19
C SER A 288 40.20 -1.03 10.91
N THR A 289 41.48 -0.73 11.10
CA THR A 289 42.57 -0.92 10.14
C THR A 289 42.68 -2.40 9.75
N THR A 290 41.99 -2.80 8.68
CA THR A 290 42.32 -4.05 7.96
C THR A 290 42.00 -3.86 6.49
N THR A 291 43.01 -4.09 5.65
CA THR A 291 42.99 -4.08 4.18
C THR A 291 41.76 -4.80 3.61
N ALA A 292 40.92 -4.04 2.90
CA ALA A 292 39.75 -4.53 2.20
C ALA A 292 40.14 -5.52 1.10
N ASN A 293 39.51 -6.70 1.11
CA ASN A 293 39.66 -7.74 0.10
C ASN A 293 38.65 -7.45 -1.05
N PRO A 294 39.07 -7.26 -2.31
CA PRO A 294 38.19 -6.76 -3.39
C PRO A 294 37.10 -7.73 -3.90
N ARG A 295 36.79 -8.82 -3.18
CA ARG A 295 35.89 -9.88 -3.68
C ARG A 295 34.48 -9.93 -3.06
N ASN A 296 34.16 -9.07 -2.09
CA ASN A 296 32.86 -9.12 -1.40
C ASN A 296 32.05 -7.81 -1.52
N GLU A 297 31.98 -7.23 -2.71
CA GLU A 297 31.00 -6.14 -2.98
C GLU A 297 29.54 -6.62 -2.88
N ARG A 298 29.30 -7.94 -2.95
CA ARG A 298 27.98 -8.57 -2.80
C ARG A 298 27.45 -8.65 -1.35
N GLU A 299 28.28 -8.34 -0.35
CA GLU A 299 27.91 -8.40 1.09
C GLU A 299 27.45 -7.05 1.68
N GLN A 300 27.30 -6.01 0.85
CA GLN A 300 27.03 -4.66 1.36
C GLN A 300 25.54 -4.40 1.59
N LEU A 301 25.09 -4.78 2.79
CA LEU A 301 23.94 -4.18 3.46
C LEU A 301 24.43 -3.25 4.58
N PRO A 302 23.73 -2.14 4.89
CA PRO A 302 22.52 -1.66 4.26
C PRO A 302 22.67 -0.23 3.67
N VAL A 303 22.27 -0.12 2.41
CA VAL A 303 22.43 1.08 1.58
C VAL A 303 21.48 2.21 2.03
N HIS A 304 21.90 3.47 1.93
CA HIS A 304 21.01 4.66 2.01
C HIS A 304 20.19 4.79 3.31
N ARG A 305 20.79 4.43 4.45
CA ARG A 305 20.14 4.53 5.77
C ARG A 305 20.03 5.98 6.24
N GLY A 306 18.79 6.48 6.35
CA GLY A 306 18.50 7.79 6.92
C GLY A 306 18.47 7.83 8.44
N ALA A 307 18.06 8.98 8.97
CA ALA A 307 17.78 9.16 10.39
C ALA A 307 16.53 8.37 10.81
N ILE A 308 16.28 8.34 12.11
CA ILE A 308 15.07 7.74 12.67
C ILE A 308 13.86 8.60 12.33
N SER A 309 12.78 7.98 11.85
CA SER A 309 11.50 8.65 11.63
C SER A 309 10.82 8.93 12.97
N GLU A 310 10.41 10.19 13.17
CA GLU A 310 9.83 10.69 14.41
C GLU A 310 8.39 11.16 14.19
N ALA A 311 7.48 10.75 15.07
CA ALA A 311 6.10 11.21 15.03
C ALA A 311 5.94 12.63 15.62
N GLY A 312 6.88 13.05 16.47
CA GLY A 312 6.76 14.19 17.37
C GLY A 312 6.67 13.73 18.82
N PRO A 313 5.52 13.15 19.26
CA PRO A 313 5.43 12.49 20.55
C PRO A 313 6.23 11.19 20.56
N SER A 314 7.01 10.96 21.62
CA SER A 314 7.82 9.77 21.85
C SER A 314 6.99 8.49 21.89
N TRP A 315 5.77 8.56 22.42
CA TRP A 315 4.80 7.45 22.40
C TRP A 315 4.28 7.14 20.99
N GLY A 316 4.57 7.98 19.98
CA GLY A 316 4.28 7.68 18.58
C GLY A 316 5.17 6.60 17.98
N ARG A 317 6.25 6.19 18.66
CA ARG A 317 7.11 5.06 18.27
C ARG A 317 6.29 3.78 18.04
N ASN A 318 6.69 2.98 17.04
CA ASN A 318 6.02 1.74 16.60
C ASN A 318 4.60 1.95 16.03
N GLY A 319 4.14 3.20 15.93
CA GLY A 319 2.91 3.56 15.23
C GLY A 319 3.13 3.91 13.77
N SER A 320 2.04 4.19 13.07
CA SER A 320 2.03 4.57 11.65
C SER A 320 0.84 5.49 11.36
N PHE A 321 0.99 6.44 10.46
CA PHE A 321 -0.17 7.14 9.91
C PHE A 321 -0.95 6.20 9.00
N LEU A 322 -2.27 6.28 9.08
CA LEU A 322 -3.22 5.55 8.26
C LEU A 322 -4.06 6.55 7.48
N VAL A 323 -4.03 6.43 6.15
CA VAL A 323 -4.90 7.18 5.25
C VAL A 323 -6.03 6.26 4.81
N PHE A 324 -7.28 6.72 4.95
CA PHE A 324 -8.45 6.05 4.42
C PHE A 324 -9.10 6.90 3.34
N ARG A 325 -9.46 6.31 2.20
CA ARG A 325 -10.27 6.91 1.15
C ARG A 325 -11.36 5.94 0.69
N ARG A 326 -12.60 6.39 0.67
CA ARG A 326 -13.70 5.68 0.03
C ARG A 326 -13.83 6.17 -1.41
N LEU A 327 -13.33 5.37 -2.35
CA LEU A 327 -13.25 5.74 -3.75
C LEU A 327 -14.35 5.00 -4.52
N ARG A 328 -15.43 5.69 -4.89
CA ARG A 328 -16.49 5.13 -5.73
C ARG A 328 -16.00 5.01 -7.16
N GLN A 329 -16.31 3.90 -7.81
CA GLN A 329 -15.87 3.61 -9.18
C GLN A 329 -17.06 3.54 -10.13
N ASP A 330 -17.03 4.35 -11.20
CA ASP A 330 -17.95 4.27 -12.34
C ASP A 330 -17.31 3.42 -13.44
N VAL A 331 -17.52 2.10 -13.33
CA VAL A 331 -16.92 1.09 -14.20
C VAL A 331 -17.46 1.22 -15.61
N GLY A 332 -18.76 1.49 -15.73
CA GLY A 332 -19.44 1.68 -16.99
C GLY A 332 -18.84 2.81 -17.82
N ARG A 333 -18.69 4.00 -17.23
CA ARG A 333 -18.12 5.16 -17.93
C ARG A 333 -16.65 4.97 -18.25
N PHE A 334 -15.86 4.37 -17.35
CA PHE A 334 -14.46 4.09 -17.63
C PHE A 334 -14.28 3.13 -18.82
N HIS A 335 -15.01 2.02 -18.84
CA HIS A 335 -14.96 1.07 -19.95
C HIS A 335 -15.45 1.69 -21.27
N ALA A 336 -16.52 2.49 -21.22
CA ALA A 336 -17.03 3.20 -22.41
C ALA A 336 -15.99 4.17 -22.97
N PHE A 337 -15.30 4.90 -22.11
CA PHE A 337 -14.21 5.80 -22.49
C PHE A 337 -13.07 5.03 -23.18
N LEU A 338 -12.55 3.98 -22.56
CA LEU A 338 -11.45 3.19 -23.13
C LEU A 338 -11.85 2.51 -24.45
N ASN A 339 -13.08 1.97 -24.53
CA ASN A 339 -13.60 1.35 -25.75
C ASN A 339 -13.66 2.34 -26.91
N GLU A 340 -14.23 3.52 -26.68
CA GLU A 340 -14.37 4.55 -27.70
C GLU A 340 -13.00 5.07 -28.16
N GLN A 341 -12.09 5.35 -27.22
CA GLN A 341 -10.72 5.78 -27.56
C GLN A 341 -9.97 4.70 -28.33
N ALA A 342 -10.11 3.43 -27.96
CA ALA A 342 -9.50 2.32 -28.68
C ALA A 342 -10.04 2.19 -30.12
N ARG A 343 -11.36 2.30 -30.30
CA ARG A 343 -12.05 2.25 -31.59
C ARG A 343 -11.56 3.36 -32.53
N GLN A 344 -11.39 4.58 -32.02
CA GLN A 344 -10.87 5.71 -32.79
C GLN A 344 -9.44 5.50 -33.29
N GLN A 345 -8.62 4.78 -32.51
CA GLN A 345 -7.22 4.52 -32.84
C GLN A 345 -6.97 3.17 -33.53
N GLY A 346 -8.03 2.38 -33.77
CA GLY A 346 -7.93 1.07 -34.40
C GLY A 346 -7.15 0.04 -33.56
N ILE A 347 -7.22 0.12 -32.23
CA ILE A 347 -6.60 -0.85 -31.30
C ILE A 347 -7.66 -1.54 -30.44
N SER A 348 -7.25 -2.56 -29.68
CA SER A 348 -8.17 -3.21 -28.73
C SER A 348 -8.42 -2.32 -27.50
N PRO A 349 -9.65 -2.34 -26.93
CA PRO A 349 -9.94 -1.70 -25.64
C PRO A 349 -9.02 -2.18 -24.51
N ALA A 350 -8.65 -3.47 -24.51
CA ALA A 350 -7.70 -4.04 -23.57
C ALA A 350 -6.31 -3.39 -23.66
N LEU A 351 -5.77 -3.15 -24.87
CA LEU A 351 -4.49 -2.46 -25.02
C LEU A 351 -4.59 -0.99 -24.59
N MET A 352 -5.69 -0.31 -24.91
CA MET A 352 -5.92 1.07 -24.45
C MET A 352 -5.96 1.14 -22.92
N GLY A 353 -6.71 0.24 -22.28
CA GLY A 353 -6.74 0.11 -20.82
C GLY A 353 -5.36 -0.19 -20.24
N ALA A 354 -4.61 -1.12 -20.86
CA ALA A 354 -3.25 -1.43 -20.45
C ALA A 354 -2.32 -0.22 -20.55
N LYS A 355 -2.46 0.63 -21.58
CA LYS A 355 -1.69 1.88 -21.75
C LYS A 355 -2.05 2.95 -20.73
N VAL A 356 -3.28 2.96 -20.23
CA VAL A 356 -3.73 3.88 -19.17
C VAL A 356 -3.30 3.41 -17.78
N VAL A 357 -3.31 2.10 -17.52
CA VAL A 357 -2.99 1.54 -16.20
C VAL A 357 -1.50 1.20 -16.07
N GLY A 358 -0.87 0.76 -17.16
CA GLY A 358 0.49 0.21 -17.23
C GLY A 358 0.57 -1.32 -17.07
N ARG A 359 -0.58 -1.98 -16.89
CA ARG A 359 -0.73 -3.44 -16.85
C ARG A 359 -1.97 -3.85 -17.61
N TRP A 360 -1.94 -5.02 -18.22
CA TRP A 360 -3.14 -5.69 -18.72
C TRP A 360 -4.10 -6.06 -17.59
N LEU A 361 -5.35 -6.41 -17.93
CA LEU A 361 -6.35 -6.84 -16.95
C LEU A 361 -5.83 -8.00 -16.08
N SER A 362 -5.14 -8.96 -16.70
CA SER A 362 -4.51 -10.10 -16.00
C SER A 362 -3.49 -9.69 -14.94
N GLY A 363 -2.91 -8.50 -15.04
CA GLY A 363 -1.77 -8.03 -14.25
C GLY A 363 -0.41 -8.07 -14.96
N ALA A 364 -0.32 -8.59 -16.19
CA ALA A 364 0.92 -8.58 -16.96
C ALA A 364 1.40 -7.13 -17.20
N PRO A 365 2.66 -6.78 -16.89
CA PRO A 365 3.14 -5.40 -17.08
C PRO A 365 3.41 -5.09 -18.54
N LEU A 366 3.01 -3.91 -19.01
CA LEU A 366 3.29 -3.45 -20.38
C LEU A 366 4.77 -3.44 -20.72
N SER A 367 5.62 -3.14 -19.72
CA SER A 367 7.08 -3.16 -19.87
C SER A 367 7.65 -4.54 -20.23
N ARG A 368 6.87 -5.62 -20.13
CA ARG A 368 7.28 -6.98 -20.50
C ARG A 368 6.40 -7.64 -21.55
N SER A 369 5.16 -7.18 -21.69
CA SER A 369 4.24 -7.65 -22.72
C SER A 369 3.55 -6.44 -23.36
N ALA A 370 4.19 -5.86 -24.38
CA ALA A 370 3.80 -4.55 -24.89
C ALA A 370 2.56 -4.57 -25.81
N ASN A 371 2.31 -5.70 -26.48
CA ASN A 371 1.34 -5.77 -27.58
C ASN A 371 0.13 -6.68 -27.29
N GLU A 372 0.28 -7.64 -26.38
CA GLU A 372 -0.76 -8.60 -26.02
C GLU A 372 -0.72 -8.94 -24.53
N ASP A 373 -1.85 -9.41 -24.00
CA ASP A 373 -1.91 -9.87 -22.62
C ASP A 373 -1.14 -11.18 -22.44
N ALA A 374 -0.53 -11.38 -21.27
CA ALA A 374 0.26 -12.56 -20.94
C ALA A 374 -0.11 -13.08 -19.54
N PRO A 375 -1.23 -13.80 -19.38
CA PRO A 375 -1.70 -14.28 -18.08
C PRO A 375 -0.67 -15.16 -17.33
N ASP A 376 0.12 -15.97 -18.03
CA ASP A 376 1.17 -16.78 -17.42
C ASP A 376 2.29 -15.92 -16.81
N LEU A 377 2.64 -14.81 -17.47
CA LEU A 377 3.56 -13.81 -16.92
C LEU A 377 2.94 -13.13 -15.69
N ALA A 378 1.67 -12.76 -15.77
CA ALA A 378 0.95 -12.09 -14.69
C ALA A 378 0.87 -12.95 -13.42
N ASN A 379 0.64 -14.26 -13.58
CA ASN A 379 0.55 -15.22 -12.49
C ASN A 379 1.92 -15.63 -11.91
N ASN A 380 3.02 -15.25 -12.54
CA ASN A 380 4.37 -15.53 -12.04
C ASN A 380 4.87 -14.41 -11.13
N GLU A 381 4.80 -14.61 -9.81
CA GLU A 381 5.22 -13.62 -8.80
C GLU A 381 6.73 -13.27 -8.83
N CYS A 382 7.56 -14.08 -9.51
CA CYS A 382 8.97 -13.80 -9.72
C CYS A 382 9.25 -12.98 -11.00
N ALA A 383 8.22 -12.72 -11.82
CA ALA A 383 8.37 -12.09 -13.13
C ALA A 383 7.43 -10.89 -13.33
N ASN A 384 6.20 -10.94 -12.79
CA ASN A 384 5.17 -9.92 -13.00
C ASN A 384 5.53 -8.52 -12.44
N ASN A 385 6.57 -8.42 -11.63
CA ASN A 385 7.05 -7.14 -11.09
C ASN A 385 8.54 -6.87 -11.38
N ASP A 386 9.20 -7.78 -12.11
CA ASP A 386 10.62 -7.70 -12.48
C ASP A 386 10.80 -6.81 -13.72
N PHE A 387 10.68 -5.51 -13.51
CA PHE A 387 10.94 -4.52 -14.53
C PHE A 387 11.37 -3.19 -13.90
N ARG A 388 12.17 -2.45 -14.65
CA ARG A 388 12.47 -1.03 -14.51
C ARG A 388 11.91 -0.26 -15.71
N PHE A 389 12.16 1.05 -15.75
CA PHE A 389 11.73 1.90 -16.85
C PHE A 389 12.91 2.52 -17.59
N PHE A 390 13.96 2.97 -16.90
CA PHE A 390 15.07 3.65 -17.56
C PHE A 390 16.11 2.65 -18.10
N HIS A 391 16.41 1.61 -17.33
CA HIS A 391 17.30 0.53 -17.73
C HIS A 391 16.53 -0.71 -18.19
N ALA A 392 17.15 -1.49 -19.06
CA ALA A 392 16.72 -2.86 -19.31
C ALA A 392 17.13 -3.74 -18.11
N ASP A 393 16.28 -4.70 -17.74
CA ASP A 393 16.64 -5.62 -16.67
C ASP A 393 17.53 -6.76 -17.17
N PRO A 394 18.54 -7.16 -16.38
CA PRO A 394 19.38 -8.28 -16.75
C PRO A 394 18.59 -9.59 -16.75
N VAL A 395 18.93 -10.48 -17.67
CA VAL A 395 18.43 -11.87 -17.67
C VAL A 395 18.73 -12.49 -16.30
N LEU A 396 17.70 -13.07 -15.69
CA LEU A 396 17.87 -13.97 -14.54
C LEU A 396 18.58 -15.24 -15.03
N THR A 397 19.92 -15.19 -15.10
CA THR A 397 20.75 -16.33 -15.49
C THR A 397 20.78 -17.33 -14.34
N GLY A 398 20.54 -18.61 -14.65
CA GLY A 398 20.53 -19.68 -13.68
C GLY A 398 21.89 -19.83 -12.99
N GLY A 399 22.00 -19.30 -11.78
CA GLY A 399 22.98 -19.80 -10.81
C GLY A 399 22.51 -21.16 -10.32
N ALA A 400 23.44 -22.08 -10.05
CA ALA A 400 23.15 -23.37 -9.43
C ALA A 400 22.19 -23.19 -8.24
N GLN A 401 21.28 -24.15 -8.05
CA GLN A 401 20.45 -24.18 -6.84
C GLN A 401 21.34 -23.92 -5.62
N PRO A 402 20.98 -23.00 -4.71
CA PRO A 402 21.69 -22.90 -3.45
C PRO A 402 21.70 -24.30 -2.83
N PRO A 403 22.88 -24.84 -2.45
CA PRO A 403 22.93 -26.14 -1.83
C PRO A 403 22.12 -26.04 -0.53
N ASP A 404 21.10 -26.90 -0.44
CA ASP A 404 20.18 -27.07 0.68
C ASP A 404 18.91 -26.19 0.68
N THR A 405 17.91 -26.59 -0.12
CA THR A 405 16.51 -26.16 0.06
C THR A 405 15.61 -27.39 0.19
N LEU A 406 15.04 -27.61 1.37
CA LEU A 406 14.10 -28.70 1.65
C LEU A 406 12.71 -28.54 0.98
N SER A 407 12.59 -27.82 -0.14
CA SER A 407 11.34 -27.81 -0.92
C SER A 407 11.53 -27.32 -2.37
N PRO A 408 11.20 -28.12 -3.39
CA PRO A 408 11.33 -27.76 -4.81
C PRO A 408 10.38 -26.64 -5.30
N ARG A 409 9.45 -26.16 -4.46
CA ARG A 409 8.40 -25.20 -4.88
C ARG A 409 8.33 -23.92 -4.05
N CYS A 410 9.20 -23.78 -3.06
CA CYS A 410 9.38 -22.54 -2.29
C CYS A 410 10.78 -21.95 -2.43
N GLY A 411 11.61 -22.51 -3.34
CA GLY A 411 12.92 -21.95 -3.66
C GLY A 411 12.77 -20.49 -4.09
N GLY A 412 13.75 -19.65 -3.76
CA GLY A 412 13.82 -18.29 -4.29
C GLY A 412 13.66 -18.25 -5.81
N CYS A 413 13.54 -17.07 -6.39
CA CYS A 413 13.32 -16.89 -7.82
C CYS A 413 14.58 -17.30 -8.63
N ALA A 414 14.91 -18.59 -8.70
CA ALA A 414 16.19 -19.11 -9.19
C ALA A 414 16.31 -19.17 -10.72
N ALA A 415 15.19 -18.99 -11.43
CA ALA A 415 15.09 -18.60 -12.83
C ALA A 415 13.59 -18.45 -13.10
N PRO A 416 13.07 -17.30 -13.55
CA PRO A 416 11.66 -17.20 -13.89
C PRO A 416 11.30 -18.11 -15.07
N GLY A 417 12.30 -18.58 -15.85
CA GLY A 417 12.09 -19.26 -17.12
C GLY A 417 11.37 -18.36 -18.15
N THR A 418 11.29 -18.85 -19.39
CA THR A 418 10.39 -18.50 -20.54
C THR A 418 10.00 -17.06 -20.89
N PHE A 419 10.17 -16.07 -20.02
CA PHE A 419 9.77 -14.67 -20.24
C PHE A 419 10.98 -13.81 -20.49
N GLU A 420 11.01 -13.13 -21.63
CA GLU A 420 12.06 -12.16 -21.95
C GLU A 420 12.15 -11.06 -20.87
N PRO A 421 13.36 -10.58 -20.55
CA PRO A 421 13.55 -9.45 -19.65
C PRO A 421 12.84 -8.19 -20.16
N ALA A 422 12.51 -7.28 -19.25
CA ALA A 422 11.99 -5.97 -19.63
C ALA A 422 13.07 -5.17 -20.39
N PRO A 423 12.81 -4.70 -21.62
CA PRO A 423 13.68 -3.73 -22.27
C PRO A 423 13.62 -2.37 -21.56
N ALA A 424 14.59 -1.51 -21.86
CA ALA A 424 14.56 -0.12 -21.43
C ALA A 424 13.39 0.63 -22.09
N ASP A 425 12.74 1.52 -21.35
CA ASP A 425 11.60 2.33 -21.78
C ASP A 425 11.76 3.80 -21.37
N ARG A 426 12.95 4.35 -21.71
CA ARG A 426 13.39 5.70 -21.33
C ARG A 426 12.44 6.80 -21.82
N GLN A 427 11.82 6.60 -22.98
CA GLN A 427 10.90 7.57 -23.61
C GLN A 427 9.42 7.25 -23.36
N GLY A 428 9.10 6.23 -22.58
CA GLY A 428 7.71 5.84 -22.30
C GLY A 428 6.93 5.30 -23.50
N GLY A 429 7.61 4.79 -24.53
CA GLY A 429 6.99 4.21 -25.71
C GLY A 429 6.24 2.90 -25.41
N LEU A 430 6.73 2.11 -24.45
CA LEU A 430 6.10 0.86 -24.04
C LEU A 430 5.05 1.09 -22.96
N CYS A 431 5.45 1.63 -21.81
CA CYS A 431 4.59 2.00 -20.70
C CYS A 431 4.53 3.54 -20.64
N PRO A 432 3.45 4.17 -21.14
CA PRO A 432 3.31 5.63 -21.15
C PRO A 432 3.63 6.28 -19.80
N PHE A 433 4.23 7.48 -19.81
CA PHE A 433 4.52 8.23 -18.58
C PHE A 433 3.28 8.50 -17.72
N ILE A 434 2.11 8.59 -18.37
CA ILE A 434 0.80 8.76 -17.73
C ILE A 434 0.23 7.49 -17.10
N SER A 435 0.84 6.32 -17.36
CA SER A 435 0.32 5.03 -16.89
C SER A 435 0.23 5.06 -15.37
N HIS A 436 -0.91 4.61 -14.83
CA HIS A 436 -1.18 4.67 -13.39
C HIS A 436 -0.03 4.13 -12.54
N ILE A 437 0.53 2.96 -12.88
CA ILE A 437 1.64 2.39 -12.12
C ILE A 437 2.96 3.18 -12.27
N ARG A 438 3.19 3.85 -13.40
CA ARG A 438 4.42 4.62 -13.66
C ARG A 438 4.36 5.99 -13.00
N LYS A 439 3.17 6.61 -12.96
CA LYS A 439 2.88 7.77 -12.12
C LYS A 439 3.06 7.45 -10.64
N GLY A 440 2.45 6.35 -10.17
CA GLY A 440 2.46 5.98 -8.76
C GLY A 440 3.80 5.45 -8.25
N TYR A 441 4.64 4.90 -9.13
CA TYR A 441 6.01 4.52 -8.81
C TYR A 441 6.85 4.50 -10.09
N PRO A 442 7.56 5.60 -10.41
CA PRO A 442 8.31 5.74 -11.66
C PRO A 442 9.63 4.95 -11.68
N ARG A 443 9.90 4.14 -10.63
CA ARG A 443 11.10 3.32 -10.46
C ARG A 443 12.36 4.14 -10.71
N ASP A 444 13.19 3.70 -11.65
CA ASP A 444 14.45 4.31 -12.04
C ASP A 444 14.31 5.36 -13.17
N SER A 445 13.09 5.78 -13.52
CA SER A 445 12.92 6.90 -14.47
C SER A 445 13.64 8.14 -13.94
N LEU A 446 14.23 8.92 -14.84
CA LEU A 446 14.78 10.22 -14.48
C LEU A 446 13.66 11.13 -13.96
N THR A 447 13.91 11.74 -12.82
CA THR A 447 12.99 12.68 -12.17
C THR A 447 13.72 13.98 -11.86
N LYS A 448 12.98 15.07 -11.70
CA LYS A 448 13.55 16.35 -11.24
C LYS A 448 14.41 16.19 -9.98
N ALA A 449 13.98 15.36 -9.03
CA ALA A 449 14.76 15.10 -7.82
C ALA A 449 16.13 14.47 -8.11
N GLY A 450 16.23 13.55 -9.09
CA GLY A 450 17.51 12.98 -9.51
C GLY A 450 18.45 14.04 -10.10
N HIS A 451 17.90 14.95 -10.92
CA HIS A 451 18.65 16.09 -11.44
C HIS A 451 19.11 17.06 -10.34
N ASP A 452 18.22 17.38 -9.39
CA ASP A 452 18.50 18.36 -8.34
C ASP A 452 19.50 17.83 -7.30
N LEU A 453 19.40 16.54 -6.93
CA LEU A 453 20.27 15.90 -5.93
C LEU A 453 21.66 15.56 -6.47
N CYS A 454 21.79 15.33 -7.78
CA CYS A 454 23.11 15.21 -8.41
C CYS A 454 23.18 15.89 -9.79
N PRO A 455 23.36 17.23 -9.82
CA PRO A 455 23.32 17.99 -11.07
C PRO A 455 24.46 17.64 -12.04
N ASN A 456 25.63 17.29 -11.49
CA ASN A 456 26.85 16.99 -12.27
C ASN A 456 27.06 15.48 -12.52
N CYS A 457 26.10 14.63 -12.13
CA CYS A 457 26.15 13.19 -12.38
C CYS A 457 25.85 12.84 -13.85
N SER A 458 26.30 11.66 -14.27
CA SER A 458 25.81 10.95 -15.46
C SER A 458 24.31 10.63 -15.36
N ASP A 459 23.67 10.28 -16.48
CA ASP A 459 22.26 9.90 -16.48
C ASP A 459 22.02 8.59 -15.71
N GLU A 460 22.98 7.66 -15.74
CA GLU A 460 22.95 6.42 -14.96
C GLU A 460 22.94 6.71 -13.45
N GLU A 461 23.81 7.61 -12.99
CA GLU A 461 23.86 8.03 -11.59
C GLU A 461 22.60 8.81 -11.19
N LYS A 462 22.09 9.69 -12.06
CA LYS A 462 20.83 10.41 -11.82
C LYS A 462 19.64 9.47 -11.73
N SER A 463 19.57 8.45 -12.58
CA SER A 463 18.52 7.42 -12.55
C SER A 463 18.56 6.64 -11.23
N ALA A 464 19.74 6.27 -10.74
CA ALA A 464 19.88 5.65 -9.42
C ALA A 464 19.41 6.59 -8.29
N VAL A 465 19.79 7.87 -8.33
CA VAL A 465 19.34 8.86 -7.34
C VAL A 465 17.82 9.07 -7.41
N SER A 466 17.25 9.14 -8.61
CA SER A 466 15.80 9.22 -8.84
C SER A 466 15.07 8.05 -8.22
N GLU A 467 15.54 6.82 -8.42
CA GLU A 467 14.91 5.64 -7.82
C GLU A 467 14.89 5.74 -6.29
N ARG A 468 16.01 6.16 -5.68
CA ARG A 468 16.10 6.34 -4.23
C ARG A 468 15.19 7.43 -3.69
N ASP A 469 15.03 8.54 -4.41
CA ASP A 469 14.07 9.56 -4.00
C ASP A 469 12.63 9.04 -4.10
N THR A 470 12.31 8.29 -5.17
CA THR A 470 10.97 7.72 -5.35
C THR A 470 10.65 6.66 -4.29
N GLN A 471 11.67 5.96 -3.77
CA GLN A 471 11.55 5.03 -2.65
C GLN A 471 11.06 5.71 -1.35
N ARG A 472 11.36 7.00 -1.13
CA ARG A 472 10.81 7.78 0.01
C ARG A 472 9.31 8.03 -0.09
N ARG A 473 8.72 7.83 -1.28
CA ARG A 473 7.31 8.14 -1.55
C ARG A 473 6.42 6.91 -1.47
N ARG A 474 7.02 5.75 -1.16
CA ARG A 474 6.31 4.46 -1.15
C ARG A 474 5.30 4.44 -0.02
N ILE A 475 4.18 3.76 -0.25
CA ILE A 475 3.13 3.52 0.73
C ILE A 475 2.83 2.02 0.79
N LEU A 476 2.35 1.55 1.95
CA LEU A 476 1.84 0.19 2.10
C LEU A 476 0.33 0.19 1.89
N ARG A 477 -0.15 -0.30 0.74
CA ARG A 477 -1.60 -0.33 0.44
C ARG A 477 -2.25 -1.59 1.03
N ARG A 478 -3.43 -1.42 1.64
CA ARG A 478 -4.24 -2.46 2.30
C ARG A 478 -5.72 -2.40 1.90
N GLY A 479 -6.01 -1.76 0.77
CA GLY A 479 -7.39 -1.55 0.36
C GLY A 479 -8.10 -2.82 -0.11
N LEU A 480 -9.43 -2.79 -0.02
CA LEU A 480 -10.31 -3.87 -0.45
C LEU A 480 -11.49 -3.30 -1.26
N PRO A 481 -11.98 -4.00 -2.31
CA PRO A 481 -13.18 -3.57 -3.01
C PRO A 481 -14.43 -3.54 -2.10
N TYR A 482 -15.43 -2.73 -2.45
CA TYR A 482 -16.76 -2.76 -1.86
C TYR A 482 -17.84 -2.72 -2.95
N GLY A 483 -19.04 -3.19 -2.62
CA GLY A 483 -20.18 -3.20 -3.53
C GLY A 483 -20.15 -4.30 -4.59
N PRO A 484 -21.23 -4.47 -5.35
CA PRO A 484 -21.36 -5.53 -6.35
C PRO A 484 -20.49 -5.29 -7.59
N VAL A 485 -20.10 -6.36 -8.29
CA VAL A 485 -19.32 -6.32 -9.55
C VAL A 485 -20.13 -5.70 -10.69
N SER A 486 -19.48 -5.00 -11.63
CA SER A 486 -20.15 -4.42 -12.81
C SER A 486 -20.24 -5.45 -13.93
N PRO A 487 -21.42 -5.60 -14.58
CA PRO A 487 -21.50 -6.42 -15.77
C PRO A 487 -20.75 -5.79 -16.95
N SER A 488 -20.39 -4.50 -16.88
CA SER A 488 -19.63 -3.79 -17.92
C SER A 488 -18.28 -4.47 -18.20
N THR A 489 -17.90 -4.58 -19.46
CA THR A 489 -16.57 -5.06 -19.92
C THR A 489 -15.93 -4.03 -20.84
N LEU A 490 -14.63 -4.13 -21.10
CA LEU A 490 -13.97 -3.22 -22.04
C LEU A 490 -14.51 -3.37 -23.47
N GLU A 491 -14.93 -4.57 -23.86
CA GLU A 491 -15.49 -4.88 -25.18
C GLU A 491 -16.97 -4.50 -25.29
N HIS A 492 -17.73 -4.69 -24.21
CA HIS A 492 -19.16 -4.40 -24.12
C HIS A 492 -19.41 -3.50 -22.91
N PRO A 493 -19.14 -2.18 -23.02
CA PRO A 493 -19.34 -1.26 -21.94
C PRO A 493 -20.84 -1.10 -21.64
N LEU A 494 -21.20 -1.25 -20.38
CA LEU A 494 -22.57 -1.06 -19.90
C LEU A 494 -22.59 0.07 -18.88
N ARG A 495 -23.56 0.98 -18.98
CA ARG A 495 -23.72 2.06 -18.00
C ARG A 495 -24.02 1.45 -16.63
N ASP A 496 -23.29 1.89 -15.62
CA ASP A 496 -23.66 1.57 -14.24
C ASP A 496 -24.95 2.35 -13.88
N LEU A 497 -25.91 1.70 -13.21
CA LEU A 497 -27.20 2.30 -12.83
C LEU A 497 -27.04 3.29 -11.64
N HIS A 498 -26.14 4.26 -11.76
CA HIS A 498 -25.93 5.32 -10.75
C HIS A 498 -26.97 6.45 -10.84
N ASP A 499 -27.56 6.66 -12.03
CA ASP A 499 -28.35 7.87 -12.36
C ASP A 499 -29.84 7.60 -12.69
N GLU A 500 -30.30 6.35 -12.68
CA GLU A 500 -31.70 6.02 -13.03
C GLU A 500 -32.62 6.11 -11.81
N PRO A 501 -33.72 6.90 -11.85
CA PRO A 501 -34.69 6.95 -10.77
C PRO A 501 -35.66 5.78 -10.90
N VAL A 502 -35.22 4.55 -10.60
CA VAL A 502 -36.14 3.39 -10.59
C VAL A 502 -35.84 2.43 -9.44
N ASN A 503 -36.57 2.64 -8.34
CA ASN A 503 -37.27 1.60 -7.58
C ASN A 503 -36.53 0.25 -7.31
N LEU A 504 -35.23 0.29 -6.99
CA LEU A 504 -34.49 -0.81 -6.37
C LEU A 504 -33.58 -0.24 -5.27
N ALA A 505 -33.47 -0.97 -4.17
CA ALA A 505 -33.01 -0.52 -2.86
C ALA A 505 -31.51 -0.13 -2.72
N ARG A 506 -30.85 0.35 -3.79
CA ARG A 506 -29.58 1.13 -3.80
C ARG A 506 -29.12 1.38 -5.26
N PRO A 507 -28.73 2.61 -5.67
CA PRO A 507 -27.90 2.80 -6.87
C PRO A 507 -26.61 1.97 -6.73
N ALA A 508 -25.95 1.67 -7.86
CA ALA A 508 -24.83 0.73 -7.98
C ALA A 508 -23.52 1.11 -7.24
N ASP A 509 -23.59 1.60 -6.00
CA ASP A 509 -22.50 2.05 -5.14
C ASP A 509 -21.45 0.95 -4.90
N ARG A 510 -20.29 1.14 -5.53
CA ARG A 510 -19.16 0.21 -5.57
C ARG A 510 -17.86 0.97 -5.72
N GLY A 511 -16.76 0.33 -5.38
CA GLY A 511 -15.43 0.86 -5.66
C GLY A 511 -14.39 0.29 -4.72
N LEU A 512 -13.43 1.11 -4.31
CA LEU A 512 -12.30 0.72 -3.48
C LEU A 512 -12.35 1.42 -2.11
N LEU A 513 -12.22 0.63 -1.04
CA LEU A 513 -11.86 1.12 0.29
C LEU A 513 -10.35 1.21 0.33
N PHE A 514 -9.79 2.33 -0.11
CA PHE A 514 -8.35 2.52 -0.12
C PHE A 514 -7.85 2.81 1.30
N VAL A 515 -6.88 2.01 1.73
CA VAL A 515 -6.16 2.18 3.00
C VAL A 515 -4.67 2.15 2.71
N CYS A 516 -3.90 3.08 3.26
CA CYS A 516 -2.44 2.98 3.23
C CYS A 516 -1.74 3.48 4.49
N TYR A 517 -0.56 2.90 4.73
CA TYR A 517 0.30 3.19 5.88
C TYR A 517 1.62 3.85 5.47
N GLN A 518 2.05 4.82 6.28
CA GLN A 518 3.22 5.67 6.06
C GLN A 518 3.65 6.39 7.37
N THR A 519 4.83 6.99 7.40
CA THR A 519 5.27 7.90 8.48
C THR A 519 5.22 9.39 8.09
N SER A 520 4.92 9.71 6.84
CA SER A 520 4.63 11.08 6.40
C SER A 520 3.46 11.11 5.42
N ILE A 521 2.34 11.70 5.83
CA ILE A 521 1.18 11.89 4.94
C ILE A 521 1.56 12.88 3.84
N ILE A 522 2.19 14.00 4.20
CA ILE A 522 2.63 15.03 3.26
C ILE A 522 3.73 14.55 2.32
N GLY A 523 4.64 13.68 2.79
CA GLY A 523 5.79 13.21 2.04
C GLY A 523 5.51 11.98 1.17
N GLN A 524 4.41 11.28 1.43
CA GLN A 524 4.02 10.04 0.76
C GLN A 524 2.63 10.17 0.12
N PHE A 525 1.52 9.96 0.84
CA PHE A 525 0.18 9.94 0.22
C PHE A 525 -0.21 11.24 -0.50
N GLU A 526 -0.11 12.40 0.17
CA GLU A 526 -0.42 13.68 -0.47
C GLU A 526 0.59 14.00 -1.56
N PHE A 527 1.86 13.63 -1.39
CA PHE A 527 2.89 13.85 -2.39
C PHE A 527 2.58 13.10 -3.69
N LEU A 528 2.29 11.80 -3.60
CA LEU A 528 1.88 10.97 -4.72
C LEU A 528 0.67 11.57 -5.42
N THR A 529 -0.35 11.97 -4.64
CA THR A 529 -1.60 12.52 -5.17
C THR A 529 -1.35 13.84 -5.90
N HIS A 530 -0.74 14.81 -5.22
CA HIS A 530 -0.59 16.17 -5.71
C HIS A 530 0.52 16.31 -6.76
N PHE A 531 1.73 15.83 -6.45
CA PHE A 531 2.91 16.09 -7.28
C PHE A 531 3.12 15.07 -8.39
N TRP A 532 2.48 13.89 -8.34
CA TRP A 532 2.62 12.85 -9.36
C TRP A 532 1.32 12.62 -10.14
N PHE A 533 0.26 12.14 -9.48
CA PHE A 533 -1.00 11.80 -10.14
C PHE A 533 -1.71 13.03 -10.74
N ASN A 534 -1.78 14.13 -9.97
CA ASN A 534 -2.42 15.38 -10.36
C ASN A 534 -1.49 16.35 -11.12
N ASN A 535 -0.25 15.94 -11.41
CA ASN A 535 0.72 16.78 -12.07
C ASN A 535 0.89 16.39 -13.55
N PRO A 536 0.51 17.24 -14.51
CA PRO A 536 0.67 16.94 -15.94
C PRO A 536 2.13 16.91 -16.41
N ASP A 537 3.07 17.42 -15.61
CA ASP A 537 4.50 17.52 -15.94
C ASP A 537 5.37 16.47 -15.22
N PHE A 538 4.77 15.41 -14.69
CA PHE A 538 5.48 14.34 -13.99
C PHE A 538 5.21 12.95 -14.61
N PRO A 539 6.20 12.03 -14.66
CA PRO A 539 7.63 12.26 -14.40
C PRO A 539 8.30 13.04 -15.53
N GLU A 540 7.64 13.16 -16.68
CA GLU A 540 8.12 13.88 -17.87
C GLU A 540 7.17 15.05 -18.19
N LYS A 541 7.76 16.17 -18.65
CA LYS A 541 7.04 17.43 -18.83
C LYS A 541 6.04 17.34 -20.00
N GLY A 542 4.80 17.79 -19.78
CA GLY A 542 3.78 17.89 -20.83
C GLY A 542 3.16 16.56 -21.28
N GLU A 543 3.41 15.46 -20.58
CA GLU A 543 2.83 14.15 -20.92
C GLU A 543 1.38 13.98 -20.42
N GLY A 544 1.00 14.74 -19.39
CA GLY A 544 -0.38 14.81 -18.91
C GLY A 544 -0.64 14.06 -17.60
N LEU A 545 -1.91 13.98 -17.24
CA LEU A 545 -2.38 13.48 -15.94
C LEU A 545 -2.52 11.96 -15.93
N ASP A 546 -2.48 11.38 -14.73
CA ASP A 546 -3.02 10.04 -14.52
C ASP A 546 -4.53 10.06 -14.82
N LEU A 547 -4.99 9.24 -15.76
CA LEU A 547 -6.41 9.21 -16.11
C LEU A 547 -7.25 8.40 -15.12
N VAL A 548 -6.66 7.43 -14.40
CA VAL A 548 -7.38 6.58 -13.45
C VAL A 548 -7.83 7.38 -12.23
N ILE A 549 -6.89 8.00 -11.50
CA ILE A 549 -7.16 8.73 -10.26
C ILE A 549 -6.72 10.19 -10.28
N GLY A 550 -5.97 10.64 -11.29
CA GLY A 550 -5.55 12.04 -11.37
C GLY A 550 -6.75 12.98 -11.41
N GLN A 551 -6.64 14.08 -10.68
CA GLN A 551 -7.66 15.09 -10.47
C GLN A 551 -7.15 16.46 -10.94
N HIS A 552 -8.06 17.35 -11.34
CA HIS A 552 -7.72 18.70 -11.77
C HIS A 552 -8.85 19.69 -11.42
N ASN A 553 -8.53 20.74 -10.67
CA ASN A 553 -9.44 21.85 -10.37
C ASN A 553 -9.06 23.05 -11.23
N GLY A 554 -9.72 23.20 -12.39
CA GLY A 554 -9.51 24.37 -13.24
C GLY A 554 -10.11 25.66 -12.65
N PRO A 555 -9.70 26.84 -13.16
CA PRO A 555 -10.12 28.15 -12.66
C PRO A 555 -11.64 28.37 -12.56
N ASN A 556 -12.45 27.71 -13.41
CA ASN A 556 -13.91 27.79 -13.36
C ASN A 556 -14.56 26.49 -12.86
N GLY A 557 -13.78 25.65 -12.17
CA GLY A 557 -14.19 24.33 -11.72
C GLY A 557 -14.18 23.27 -12.82
N GLU A 558 -13.55 23.53 -13.97
CA GLU A 558 -13.40 22.50 -15.00
C GLU A 558 -12.52 21.33 -14.52
N ARG A 559 -12.98 20.12 -14.80
CA ARG A 559 -12.34 18.86 -14.40
C ARG A 559 -11.60 18.21 -15.58
N LEU A 560 -11.11 19.03 -16.52
CA LEU A 560 -10.49 18.55 -17.75
C LEU A 560 -9.16 17.84 -17.46
N ARG A 561 -9.02 16.63 -17.99
CA ARG A 561 -7.82 15.80 -17.88
C ARG A 561 -7.34 15.42 -19.27
N GLN A 562 -6.06 15.59 -19.51
CA GLN A 562 -5.40 15.27 -20.77
C GLN A 562 -4.22 14.34 -20.52
N ALA A 563 -4.01 13.38 -21.41
CA ALA A 563 -2.90 12.44 -21.36
C ALA A 563 -2.39 12.11 -22.77
N ARG A 564 -1.07 12.01 -22.92
CA ARG A 564 -0.41 11.61 -24.15
C ARG A 564 -0.09 10.12 -24.09
N VAL A 565 -0.55 9.37 -25.08
CA VAL A 565 -0.43 7.92 -25.14
C VAL A 565 0.29 7.51 -26.43
N PRO A 566 1.53 7.01 -26.35
CA PRO A 566 2.24 6.45 -27.50
C PRO A 566 1.63 5.12 -27.95
N LEU A 567 1.27 5.08 -29.24
CA LEU A 567 0.77 3.93 -29.98
C LEU A 567 1.62 3.69 -31.24
N LYS A 568 1.40 2.56 -31.93
CA LYS A 568 2.15 2.18 -33.15
C LYS A 568 2.06 3.21 -34.29
N GLY A 569 1.02 4.04 -34.32
CA GLY A 569 0.80 5.10 -35.32
C GLY A 569 1.22 6.51 -34.90
N GLY A 570 1.81 6.68 -33.71
CA GLY A 570 2.17 7.98 -33.15
C GLY A 570 1.63 8.19 -31.73
N VAL A 571 1.74 9.43 -31.24
CA VAL A 571 1.24 9.81 -29.91
C VAL A 571 -0.18 10.37 -30.04
N VAL A 572 -1.11 9.78 -29.30
CA VAL A 572 -2.51 10.21 -29.25
C VAL A 572 -2.76 11.02 -27.98
N SER A 573 -3.53 12.09 -28.09
CA SER A 573 -3.98 12.87 -26.95
C SER A 573 -5.37 12.41 -26.52
N LEU A 574 -5.46 11.79 -25.34
CA LEU A 574 -6.72 11.47 -24.69
C LEU A 574 -7.17 12.67 -23.86
N VAL A 575 -8.43 13.10 -24.02
CA VAL A 575 -8.99 14.25 -23.29
C VAL A 575 -10.36 13.88 -22.74
N THR A 576 -10.59 14.14 -21.46
CA THR A 576 -11.88 13.89 -20.81
C THR A 576 -12.13 14.86 -19.65
N ALA A 577 -13.38 15.28 -19.46
CA ALA A 577 -13.83 15.97 -18.25
C ALA A 577 -14.61 15.04 -17.31
N GLN A 578 -14.87 13.79 -17.73
CA GLN A 578 -15.56 12.81 -16.91
C GLN A 578 -14.59 12.17 -15.94
N GLU A 579 -15.05 11.93 -14.73
CA GLU A 579 -14.34 11.22 -13.68
C GLU A 579 -15.04 9.89 -13.41
N TRP A 580 -14.24 8.87 -13.14
CA TRP A 580 -14.75 7.52 -12.82
C TRP A 580 -14.22 7.00 -11.50
N VAL A 581 -13.25 7.68 -10.87
CA VAL A 581 -12.92 7.48 -9.46
C VAL A 581 -13.35 8.71 -8.70
N ILE A 582 -14.31 8.54 -7.80
CA ILE A 582 -15.05 9.65 -7.17
C ILE A 582 -14.90 9.50 -5.65
N PRO A 583 -14.24 10.43 -4.95
CA PRO A 583 -14.04 10.34 -3.52
C PRO A 583 -15.35 10.61 -2.78
N THR A 584 -15.76 9.69 -1.93
CA THR A 584 -17.05 9.76 -1.20
C THR A 584 -16.85 9.69 0.31
N GLY A 585 -15.61 9.77 0.77
CA GLY A 585 -15.23 9.79 2.17
C GLY A 585 -13.75 9.56 2.37
N GLY A 586 -13.26 9.92 3.53
CA GLY A 586 -11.86 9.71 3.86
C GLY A 586 -11.47 10.22 5.23
N GLY A 587 -10.22 10.02 5.60
CA GLY A 587 -9.68 10.54 6.86
C GLY A 587 -8.22 10.21 7.04
N TYR A 588 -7.57 11.03 7.86
CA TYR A 588 -6.22 10.80 8.32
C TYR A 588 -6.25 10.36 9.77
N PHE A 589 -5.63 9.23 10.04
CA PHE A 589 -5.60 8.57 11.32
C PHE A 589 -4.17 8.21 11.70
N PHE A 590 -3.96 7.90 12.97
CA PHE A 590 -2.74 7.32 13.48
C PHE A 590 -3.08 5.98 14.12
N ALA A 591 -2.41 4.91 13.66
CA ALA A 591 -2.47 3.59 14.27
C ALA A 591 -1.32 3.51 15.31
N PRO A 592 -1.61 3.66 16.61
CA PRO A 592 -0.59 3.65 17.66
C PRO A 592 -0.03 2.25 17.89
N SER A 593 1.08 2.16 18.60
CA SER A 593 1.57 0.89 19.15
C SER A 593 0.67 0.36 20.27
N LEU A 594 0.84 -0.92 20.63
CA LEU A 594 0.07 -1.55 21.71
C LEU A 594 0.35 -0.88 23.06
N ASP A 595 1.59 -0.48 23.33
CA ASP A 595 1.93 0.30 24.52
C ASP A 595 1.33 1.71 24.48
N ALA A 596 1.35 2.37 23.33
CA ALA A 596 0.69 3.68 23.19
C ALA A 596 -0.83 3.60 23.40
N LEU A 597 -1.49 2.50 23.01
CA LEU A 597 -2.90 2.28 23.35
C LEU A 597 -3.12 2.27 24.86
N LYS A 598 -2.21 1.65 25.64
CA LYS A 598 -2.29 1.65 27.11
C LYS A 598 -2.24 3.06 27.70
N LEU A 599 -1.49 3.96 27.07
CA LEU A 599 -1.46 5.37 27.47
C LEU A 599 -2.81 6.06 27.22
N LEU A 600 -3.50 5.75 26.11
CA LEU A 600 -4.77 6.39 25.77
C LEU A 600 -5.89 6.10 26.79
N PHE A 601 -5.81 4.99 27.52
CA PHE A 601 -6.72 4.65 28.60
C PHE A 601 -6.08 4.67 30.00
N ALA A 602 -4.87 5.23 30.14
CA ALA A 602 -4.28 5.45 31.45
C ALA A 602 -5.14 6.43 32.28
N GLY A 603 -5.23 6.14 33.59
CA GLY A 603 -6.06 6.89 34.53
C GLY A 603 -7.57 6.61 34.47
N SER A 604 -8.01 5.53 33.78
CA SER A 604 -9.41 5.10 33.70
C SER A 604 -9.81 3.97 34.63
#